data_AF-A0A942V9I3-F1
#
_entry.id   AF-A0A942V9I3-F1
#
_cell.length_a   1.000
_cell.length_b   1.000
_cell.length_c   1.000
_cell.angle_alpha   90.00
_cell.angle_beta   90.00
_cell.angle_gamma   90.00
#
_symmetry.space_group_name_H-M   'P 1'
#
loop_
_entity.id
_entity.type
_entity.pdbx_description
1 polymer ?
#
loop_
_entity_poly.entity_id
_entity_poly.type
_entity_poly.pdbx_seq_one_letter_code
_entity_poly.pdbx_strand_id
1 'polypeptide(L)' 'MTYLGVLYISNINIEDIAYREDSINLIDLKYDIDLACEKLNIKKPLSVDKAKEISIYINKMNGV' A
#
# COMPACT_ATOMS: atom_id res chain seq x y z
N MET A 1 -4.81 -3.27 7.28
CA MET A 1 -3.81 -3.75 6.30
C MET A 1 -2.56 -4.26 7.03
N THR A 2 -1.95 -5.35 6.55
CA THR A 2 -0.68 -5.87 7.09
C THR A 2 0.52 -5.32 6.29
N TYR A 3 1.72 -5.32 6.89
CA TYR A 3 2.93 -4.88 6.19
C TYR A 3 3.25 -5.75 4.95
N LEU A 4 2.92 -7.04 4.98
CA LEU A 4 3.03 -7.93 3.81
C LEU A 4 2.07 -7.50 2.70
N GLY A 5 0.85 -7.08 3.05
CA GLY A 5 -0.10 -6.49 2.11
C GLY A 5 0.43 -5.22 1.47
N VAL A 6 1.07 -4.33 2.25
CA VAL A 6 1.73 -3.12 1.73
C VAL A 6 2.82 -3.46 0.72
N LEU A 7 3.70 -4.41 1.04
CA LEU A 7 4.77 -4.85 0.14
C LEU A 7 4.20 -5.45 -1.15
N TYR A 8 3.17 -6.26 -1.04
CA TYR A 8 2.52 -6.89 -2.19
C TYR A 8 1.89 -5.84 -3.13
N ILE A 9 1.06 -4.95 -2.59
CA ILE A 9 0.33 -3.95 -3.37
C ILE A 9 1.27 -2.86 -3.92
N SER A 10 2.35 -2.52 -3.20
CA SER A 10 3.34 -1.58 -3.72
C SER A 10 4.02 -2.12 -4.99
N ASN A 11 4.25 -3.44 -5.06
CA ASN A 11 5.02 -4.07 -6.12
C ASN A 11 4.18 -4.68 -7.25
N ILE A 12 2.86 -4.86 -7.07
CA ILE A 12 1.99 -5.34 -8.14
C ILE A 12 1.88 -4.28 -9.25
N ASN A 13 1.99 -4.73 -10.51
CA ASN A 13 1.80 -3.87 -11.68
C ASN A 13 0.32 -3.57 -11.88
N ILE A 14 -0.01 -2.35 -12.31
CA ILE A 14 -1.40 -1.91 -12.53
C ILE A 14 -2.07 -2.75 -13.63
N GLU A 15 -1.32 -3.15 -14.65
CA GLU A 15 -1.80 -4.01 -15.73
C GLU A 15 -2.28 -5.37 -15.20
N ASP A 16 -1.58 -5.94 -14.21
CA ASP A 16 -1.97 -7.19 -13.56
C ASP A 16 -3.19 -7.02 -12.64
N ILE A 17 -3.40 -5.83 -12.08
CA ILE A 17 -4.57 -5.52 -11.25
C ILE A 17 -5.84 -5.54 -12.10
N ALA A 18 -5.79 -5.05 -13.35
CA ALA A 18 -6.97 -4.91 -14.21
C ALA A 18 -7.69 -6.24 -14.50
N TYR A 19 -6.98 -7.37 -14.41
CA TYR A 19 -7.53 -8.71 -14.62
C TYR A 19 -8.09 -9.38 -13.37
N ARG A 20 -8.06 -8.70 -12.21
CA ARG A 20 -8.57 -9.24 -10.95
C ARG A 20 -10.01 -8.80 -10.67
N GLU A 21 -10.78 -9.70 -10.07
CA GLU A 21 -12.17 -9.42 -9.65
C GLU A 21 -12.25 -8.25 -8.65
N ASP A 22 -11.23 -8.09 -7.80
CA ASP A 22 -11.11 -7.04 -6.79
C ASP A 22 -10.27 -5.84 -7.25
N SER A 23 -10.13 -5.65 -8.58
CA SER A 23 -9.29 -4.62 -9.19
C SER A 23 -9.47 -3.21 -8.62
N ILE A 24 -10.71 -2.77 -8.40
CA ILE A 24 -11.03 -1.45 -7.83
C ILE A 24 -10.43 -1.31 -6.42
N ASN A 25 -10.67 -2.28 -5.54
CA ASN A 25 -10.14 -2.27 -4.18
C ASN A 25 -8.62 -2.25 -4.17
N LEU A 26 -7.98 -2.98 -5.08
CA LEU A 26 -6.52 -3.01 -5.19
C LEU A 26 -5.93 -1.68 -5.67
N ILE A 27 -6.62 -0.98 -6.58
CA ILE A 27 -6.23 0.36 -7.03
C ILE A 27 -6.34 1.36 -5.88
N ASP A 28 -7.45 1.34 -5.16
CA ASP A 28 -7.66 2.24 -4.01
C ASP A 28 -6.60 2.01 -2.93
N LEU A 29 -6.32 0.75 -2.59
CA LEU A 29 -5.27 0.43 -1.62
C LEU A 29 -3.87 0.83 -2.11
N LYS A 30 -3.60 0.74 -3.41
CA LYS A 30 -2.32 1.20 -3.99
C LYS A 30 -2.20 2.72 -3.87
N TYR A 31 -3.28 3.45 -4.12
CA TYR A 31 -3.33 4.89 -3.95
C TYR A 31 -3.11 5.29 -2.47
N ASP A 32 -3.77 4.62 -1.53
CA ASP A 32 -3.59 4.87 -0.09
C ASP A 32 -2.14 4.64 0.36
N ILE A 33 -1.49 3.60 -0.15
CA ILE A 33 -0.07 3.33 0.11
C ILE A 33 0.82 4.44 -0.44
N ASP A 34 0.55 4.92 -1.65
CA ASP A 34 1.34 5.97 -2.29
C ASP A 34 1.18 7.31 -1.55
N LEU A 35 -0.04 7.66 -1.15
CA LEU A 35 -0.30 8.82 -0.31
C LEU A 35 0.42 8.71 1.05
N ALA A 36 0.39 7.53 1.68
CA ALA A 36 1.11 7.29 2.93
C ALA A 36 2.63 7.44 2.75
N CYS A 37 3.19 6.98 1.62
CA CYS A 37 4.60 7.19 1.30
C CYS A 37 4.94 8.68 1.21
N GLU A 38 4.12 9.47 0.52
CA GLU A 38 4.31 10.93 0.43
C GLU A 38 4.25 11.60 1.80
N LYS A 39 3.24 11.26 2.63
CA LYS A 39 3.06 11.86 3.97
C LYS A 39 4.19 11.51 4.93
N LEU A 40 4.75 10.31 4.82
CA LEU A 40 5.85 9.83 5.66
C LEU A 40 7.23 10.14 5.05
N ASN A 41 7.28 10.78 3.88
CA ASN A 41 8.51 11.05 3.12
C ASN A 41 9.35 9.77 2.86
N ILE A 42 8.67 8.67 2.53
CA ILE A 42 9.26 7.38 2.23
C ILE A 42 9.39 7.22 0.72
N LYS A 43 10.59 6.88 0.25
CA LYS A 43 10.83 6.56 -1.16
C LYS A 43 10.77 5.06 -1.42
N LYS A 44 10.28 4.67 -2.60
CA LYS A 44 10.33 3.29 -3.10
C LYS A 44 11.74 2.96 -3.62
N PRO A 45 12.16 1.68 -3.63
CA PRO A 45 11.43 0.49 -3.16
C PRO A 45 11.32 0.42 -1.63
N LEU A 46 10.22 -0.15 -1.14
CA LEU A 46 9.93 -0.24 0.29
C LEU A 46 10.73 -1.36 0.95
N SER A 47 11.42 -1.06 2.05
CA SER A 47 11.95 -2.08 2.96
C SER A 47 10.82 -2.63 3.85
N VAL A 48 11.08 -3.78 4.50
CA VAL A 48 10.12 -4.37 5.46
C VAL A 48 9.75 -3.40 6.58
N ASP A 49 10.73 -2.69 7.14
CA ASP A 49 10.47 -1.74 8.22
C ASP A 49 9.67 -0.53 7.75
N LYS A 50 9.91 -0.05 6.53
CA LYS A 50 9.13 1.02 5.93
C LYS A 50 7.70 0.58 5.59
N ALA A 51 7.52 -0.65 5.13
CA ALA A 51 6.19 -1.23 4.94
C ALA A 51 5.42 -1.39 6.26
N LYS A 52 6.10 -1.72 7.37
CA LYS A 52 5.49 -1.73 8.71
C LYS A 52 5.00 -0.33 9.09
N GLU A 53 5.87 0.68 8.94
CA GLU A 53 5.54 2.07 9.24
C GLU A 53 4.30 2.56 8.46
N ILE A 54 4.26 2.29 7.15
CA ILE A 54 3.12 2.59 6.28
C ILE A 54 1.86 1.83 6.74
N SER A 55 1.96 0.54 7.05
CA SER A 55 0.80 -0.24 7.49
C SER A 55 0.20 0.29 8.79
N ILE A 56 1.04 0.72 9.73
CA ILE A 56 0.61 1.32 11.00
C ILE A 56 -0.08 2.66 10.72
N TYR A 57 0.48 3.48 9.83
CA TYR A 57 -0.10 4.77 9.47
C TYR A 57 -1.50 4.62 8.84
N ILE A 58 -1.65 3.73 7.86
CA ILE A 58 -2.94 3.48 7.19
C ILE A 58 -3.97 2.94 8.18
N ASN A 59 -3.60 1.99 9.05
CA ASN A 59 -4.52 1.43 10.05
C ASN A 59 -5.03 2.51 11.00
N LYS A 60 -4.13 3.41 11.47
CA LYS A 60 -4.52 4.56 12.30
C LYS A 60 -5.49 5.51 11.60
N MET A 61 -5.32 5.78 10.30
CA MET A 61 -6.26 6.60 9.53
C MET A 61 -7.64 5.96 9.43
N ASN A 62 -7.70 4.63 9.32
CA ASN A 62 -8.94 3.86 9.21
C ASN A 62 -9.59 3.55 10.56
N GLY A 63 -9.00 3.98 11.68
CA GLY A 63 -9.52 3.74 13.03
C GLY A 63 -9.41 2.30 13.49
N VAL A 64 -8.46 1.53 12.94
CA VAL A 64 -8.21 0.10 13.24
C VAL A 64 -6.87 -0.07 13.95
#